data_AF-W4GID5-F1
#
_entry.id   AF-W4GID5-F1
#
_cell.length_a   1.000
_cell.length_b   1.000
_cell.length_c   1.000
_cell.angle_alpha   90.00
_cell.angle_beta   90.00
_cell.angle_gamma   90.00
#
_symmetry.space_group_name_H-M   'P 1'
#
loop_
_entity.id
_entity.type
_entity.pdbx_description
1 polymer ?
#
loop_
_entity_poly.entity_id
_entity_poly.type
_entity_poly.pdbx_seq_one_letter_code
_entity_poly.pdbx_strand_id
1 'polypeptide(L)'
;MGFVRLNDGSTTLQQVYTRCSLGTSTPAGATMENLMVSKDAFLATDQSTTVIKCSSGSALYVRQNISNGVNLDVAANCAVAPTNPSKSSHSSMWAQDGLPPTDVPFPVIMRHQWNSTDGPPFLIFAVHTVPEKYDGEWPWGTCPTKQPGSLVLPCKVYEGAGSGMCLPSPSSRMNDWLEAIARSKMTLPPPIVTTTGPTPIPPPPPSLATGAIVGIVAGAIAFLACGLWCLLLLRRRRRATDGHATAAPYTSDVRHSSGQPRSSAAQHQPIQTNSSKLNNFQIDPYLCSRRLPYSSVVQTRMVSKGAFGEVWVGSLDGVTVAIKKVLDAKRNDVEELECFAEEIRLLASLSHPNIVTFIGFAWNTLQNLCCVVEYMQHGDLGSYLAAHQEAKWDDKLVLAVGIARALAYLHALTPNKIIHRDLKAKNVLVSDQLDAKLSDFGISKERTTDETMTAGVGTTYWTAPEVLSGHRYSELADVYSFGCVLNELGTHTVILKHVDIHSHGAM
;
A
#
# COMPACT_ATOMS: atom_id res chain seq x y z
N MET A 1 -11.06 -9.36 -16.12
CA MET A 1 -11.08 -7.99 -16.69
C MET A 1 -9.64 -7.60 -17.02
N GLY A 2 -9.37 -7.06 -18.21
CA GLY A 2 -8.01 -6.81 -18.68
C GLY A 2 -7.39 -5.54 -18.10
N PHE A 3 -6.91 -5.61 -16.87
CA PHE A 3 -6.19 -4.52 -16.22
C PHE A 3 -4.76 -4.95 -15.93
N VAL A 4 -3.83 -4.02 -16.10
CA VAL A 4 -2.40 -4.20 -15.82
C VAL A 4 -1.92 -2.97 -15.03
N ARG A 5 -1.00 -3.13 -14.09
CA ARG A 5 -0.55 -2.03 -13.23
C ARG A 5 0.33 -1.03 -13.99
N LEU A 6 0.31 0.25 -13.62
CA LEU A 6 1.29 1.23 -14.11
C LEU A 6 2.67 1.02 -13.47
N ASN A 7 3.74 1.17 -14.27
CA ASN A 7 5.12 1.18 -13.76
C ASN A 7 5.54 2.57 -13.26
N ASP A 8 4.80 3.11 -12.27
CA ASP A 8 5.03 4.43 -11.68
C ASP A 8 5.19 4.38 -10.15
N GLY A 9 5.29 3.18 -9.58
CA GLY A 9 5.35 2.95 -8.14
C GLY A 9 3.97 2.95 -7.46
N SER A 10 2.93 3.49 -8.10
CA SER A 10 1.56 3.50 -7.57
C SER A 10 0.86 2.14 -7.73
N THR A 11 -0.30 1.95 -7.10
CA THR A 11 -1.19 0.79 -7.30
C THR A 11 -2.18 0.98 -8.46
N THR A 12 -2.00 2.05 -9.25
CA THR A 12 -2.92 2.42 -10.33
C THR A 12 -3.00 1.32 -11.38
N LEU A 13 -4.23 0.94 -11.73
CA LEU A 13 -4.52 -0.02 -12.78
C LEU A 13 -4.80 0.70 -14.09
N GLN A 14 -4.22 0.17 -15.16
CA GLN A 14 -4.39 0.62 -16.52
C GLN A 14 -5.26 -0.38 -17.28
N GLN A 15 -6.35 0.10 -17.88
CA GLN A 15 -7.19 -0.70 -18.77
C GLN A 15 -6.40 -1.09 -20.02
N VAL A 16 -6.39 -2.38 -20.30
CA VAL A 16 -5.90 -2.99 -21.55
C VAL A 16 -7.08 -3.33 -22.45
N TYR A 17 -6.95 -2.99 -23.72
CA TYR A 17 -7.89 -3.33 -24.79
C TYR A 17 -7.25 -4.39 -25.70
N THR A 18 -8.06 -5.26 -26.29
CA THR A 18 -7.61 -6.31 -27.20
C THR A 18 -8.31 -6.20 -28.55
N ARG A 19 -7.79 -6.87 -29.57
CA ARG A 19 -8.43 -6.86 -30.90
C ARG A 19 -9.88 -7.32 -30.79
N CYS A 20 -10.80 -6.56 -31.38
CA CYS A 20 -12.21 -6.94 -31.43
C CYS A 20 -12.38 -8.24 -32.24
N SER A 21 -13.23 -9.14 -31.75
CA SER A 21 -13.65 -10.32 -32.51
C SER A 21 -14.65 -9.89 -33.58
N LEU A 22 -14.39 -10.26 -34.84
CA LEU A 22 -15.32 -10.02 -35.95
C LEU A 22 -16.39 -11.12 -35.95
N GLY A 23 -17.68 -10.76 -35.80
CA GLY A 23 -18.79 -11.71 -35.97
C GLY A 23 -19.91 -11.67 -34.92
N THR A 24 -19.82 -10.85 -33.88
CA THR A 24 -20.87 -10.72 -32.84
C THR A 24 -21.54 -9.35 -32.88
N SER A 25 -22.85 -9.30 -32.60
CA SER A 25 -23.67 -8.07 -32.56
C SER A 25 -23.20 -7.05 -31.51
N THR A 26 -22.34 -7.48 -30.60
CA THR A 26 -21.58 -6.65 -29.66
C THR A 26 -20.08 -6.92 -29.85
N PRO A 27 -19.25 -5.90 -30.14
CA PRO A 27 -17.81 -6.09 -30.30
C PRO A 27 -17.18 -6.51 -28.97
N ALA A 28 -16.81 -7.79 -28.84
CA ALA A 28 -16.08 -8.32 -27.69
C ALA A 28 -14.61 -8.51 -28.05
N GLY A 29 -13.70 -8.02 -27.21
CA GLY A 29 -12.26 -8.17 -27.43
C GLY A 29 -11.80 -9.62 -27.21
N ALA A 30 -10.72 -10.01 -27.87
CA ALA A 30 -10.02 -11.25 -27.56
C ALA A 30 -9.65 -11.33 -26.08
N THR A 31 -9.54 -12.54 -25.55
CA THR A 31 -9.12 -12.77 -24.16
C THR A 31 -7.66 -12.32 -23.95
N MET A 32 -7.31 -11.95 -22.71
CA MET A 32 -5.97 -11.46 -22.37
C MET A 32 -4.85 -12.51 -22.57
N GLU A 33 -5.18 -13.80 -22.72
CA GLU A 33 -4.19 -14.84 -23.09
C GLU A 33 -3.68 -14.70 -24.53
N ASN A 34 -4.42 -13.99 -25.39
CA ASN A 34 -4.11 -13.80 -26.81
C ASN A 34 -3.28 -12.54 -27.08
N LEU A 35 -2.63 -11.98 -26.04
CA LEU A 35 -1.76 -10.81 -26.19
C LEU A 35 -0.39 -11.14 -26.80
N MET A 36 -0.01 -12.42 -26.81
CA MET A 36 1.32 -12.83 -27.26
C MET A 36 1.56 -12.47 -28.73
N VAL A 37 2.71 -11.89 -29.01
CA VAL A 37 3.21 -11.65 -30.37
C VAL A 37 4.28 -12.69 -30.67
N SER A 38 4.10 -13.47 -31.73
CA SER A 38 5.09 -14.49 -32.10
C SER A 38 6.41 -13.86 -32.54
N LYS A 39 7.50 -14.62 -32.46
CA LYS A 39 8.82 -14.18 -32.94
C LYS A 39 8.75 -13.75 -34.41
N ASP A 40 8.05 -14.51 -35.25
CA ASP A 40 7.96 -14.21 -36.68
C ASP A 40 7.14 -12.96 -36.95
N ALA A 41 6.04 -12.76 -36.21
CA ALA A 41 5.25 -11.53 -36.29
C ALA A 41 6.06 -10.30 -35.83
N PHE A 42 6.89 -10.45 -34.79
CA PHE A 42 7.80 -9.40 -34.34
C PHE A 42 8.87 -9.07 -35.39
N LEU A 43 9.54 -10.07 -35.95
CA LEU A 43 10.55 -9.89 -37.01
C LEU A 43 9.98 -9.30 -38.30
N ALA A 44 8.69 -9.52 -38.58
CA ALA A 44 8.00 -8.95 -39.74
C ALA A 44 7.67 -7.46 -39.61
N THR A 45 7.86 -6.84 -38.43
CA THR A 45 7.51 -5.41 -38.19
C THR A 45 8.41 -4.45 -38.97
N ASP A 46 9.69 -4.79 -39.15
CA ASP A 46 10.67 -3.97 -39.87
C ASP A 46 11.84 -4.85 -40.34
N GLN A 47 12.43 -4.53 -41.50
CA GLN A 47 13.56 -5.27 -42.06
C GLN A 47 14.80 -5.24 -41.17
N SER A 48 14.96 -4.19 -40.36
CA SER A 48 16.05 -4.02 -39.40
C SER A 48 15.80 -4.70 -38.05
N THR A 49 14.59 -5.22 -37.81
CA THR A 49 14.24 -5.86 -36.55
C THR A 49 15.00 -7.18 -36.38
N THR A 50 15.72 -7.33 -35.26
CA THR A 50 16.48 -8.53 -34.92
C THR A 50 16.25 -8.96 -33.47
N VAL A 51 16.60 -10.21 -33.16
CA VAL A 51 16.49 -10.78 -31.81
C VAL A 51 17.83 -11.27 -31.30
N ILE A 52 17.98 -11.31 -29.97
CA ILE A 52 19.12 -11.89 -29.27
C ILE A 52 18.65 -13.11 -28.47
N LYS A 53 19.48 -14.15 -28.42
CA LYS A 53 19.25 -15.35 -27.59
C LYS A 53 19.81 -15.09 -26.20
N CYS A 54 19.00 -15.31 -25.18
CA CYS A 54 19.37 -15.15 -23.78
C CYS A 54 19.13 -16.44 -23.00
N SER A 55 19.77 -16.54 -21.85
CA SER A 55 19.63 -17.65 -20.92
C SER A 55 19.27 -17.14 -19.53
N SER A 56 18.33 -17.81 -18.86
CA SER A 56 18.05 -17.61 -17.43
C SER A 56 18.05 -18.96 -16.73
N GLY A 57 19.09 -19.23 -15.93
CA GLY A 57 19.33 -20.57 -15.42
C GLY A 57 19.48 -21.58 -16.57
N SER A 58 18.61 -22.59 -16.60
CA SER A 58 18.55 -23.59 -17.68
C SER A 58 17.60 -23.22 -18.83
N ALA A 59 16.82 -22.13 -18.71
CA ALA A 59 15.85 -21.72 -19.71
C ALA A 59 16.51 -20.87 -20.80
N LEU A 60 16.21 -21.18 -22.07
CA LEU A 60 16.59 -20.39 -23.23
C LEU A 60 15.37 -19.63 -23.76
N TYR A 61 15.55 -18.34 -24.04
CA TYR A 61 14.49 -17.48 -24.57
C TYR A 61 15.09 -16.45 -25.52
N VAL A 62 14.25 -15.83 -26.36
CA VAL A 62 14.68 -14.73 -27.22
C VAL A 62 14.04 -13.41 -26.82
N ARG A 63 14.77 -12.32 -26.97
CA ARG A 63 14.26 -10.96 -26.79
C ARG A 63 14.70 -10.03 -27.92
N GLN A 64 14.11 -8.85 -27.97
CA GLN A 64 14.49 -7.81 -28.92
C GLN A 64 15.99 -7.49 -28.82
N ASN A 65 16.67 -7.50 -29.97
CA ASN A 65 18.01 -6.96 -30.12
C ASN A 65 17.97 -5.57 -30.76
N ILE A 66 17.35 -5.46 -31.94
CA ILE A 66 17.13 -4.20 -32.65
C ILE A 66 15.66 -4.18 -33.05
N SER A 67 14.98 -3.05 -32.84
CA SER A 67 13.65 -2.79 -33.39
C SER A 67 13.35 -1.30 -33.30
N ASN A 68 12.81 -0.75 -34.38
CA ASN A 68 12.18 0.56 -34.36
C ASN A 68 10.72 0.40 -33.91
N GLY A 69 10.31 1.11 -32.85
CA GLY A 69 8.97 0.98 -32.27
C GLY A 69 7.84 1.49 -33.18
N VAL A 70 8.15 2.11 -34.32
CA VAL A 70 7.21 2.72 -35.27
C VAL A 70 6.18 1.74 -35.82
N ASN A 71 6.61 0.55 -36.25
CA ASN A 71 5.73 -0.45 -36.89
C ASN A 71 5.33 -1.59 -35.94
N LEU A 72 5.62 -1.45 -34.65
CA LEU A 72 5.36 -2.50 -33.68
C LEU A 72 3.87 -2.54 -33.28
N ASP A 73 3.13 -1.46 -33.54
CA ASP A 73 1.68 -1.35 -33.39
C ASP A 73 0.91 -2.31 -34.30
N VAL A 74 1.41 -2.58 -35.51
CA VAL A 74 0.79 -3.48 -36.51
C VAL A 74 0.80 -4.93 -36.01
N ALA A 75 1.86 -5.31 -35.28
CA ALA A 75 1.98 -6.63 -34.66
C ALA A 75 1.27 -6.71 -33.29
N ALA A 76 1.07 -5.59 -32.60
CA ALA A 76 0.48 -5.57 -31.27
C ALA A 76 -0.96 -6.09 -31.24
N ASN A 77 -1.24 -6.99 -30.30
CA ASN A 77 -2.59 -7.52 -30.00
C ASN A 77 -3.29 -6.78 -28.86
N CYS A 78 -2.57 -5.87 -28.21
CA CYS A 78 -2.97 -5.07 -27.05
C CYS A 78 -3.03 -3.58 -27.43
N ALA A 79 -3.91 -2.80 -26.78
CA ALA A 79 -3.87 -1.34 -26.79
C ALA A 79 -4.12 -0.76 -25.41
N VAL A 80 -3.55 0.42 -25.15
CA VAL A 80 -3.62 1.11 -23.85
C VAL A 80 -3.85 2.61 -24.06
N ALA A 81 -4.75 3.20 -23.27
CA ALA A 81 -5.01 4.64 -23.32
C ALA A 81 -3.76 5.42 -22.88
N PRO A 82 -3.44 6.55 -23.53
CA PRO A 82 -2.28 7.34 -23.17
C PRO A 82 -2.47 7.97 -21.79
N THR A 83 -1.82 7.40 -20.77
CA THR A 83 -1.75 7.95 -19.41
C THR A 83 -0.35 8.51 -19.16
N ASN A 84 -0.26 9.69 -18.52
CA ASN A 84 0.96 10.20 -17.89
C ASN A 84 0.83 9.87 -16.39
N PRO A 85 1.74 9.08 -15.77
CA PRO A 85 3.17 9.37 -15.74
C PRO A 85 4.05 8.09 -15.61
N SER A 86 4.60 7.56 -16.70
CA SER A 86 5.77 6.67 -16.59
C SER A 86 6.95 7.30 -17.33
N LYS A 87 8.13 7.29 -16.70
CA LYS A 87 9.38 7.62 -17.37
C LYS A 87 9.48 6.74 -18.62
N SER A 88 9.87 7.34 -19.76
CA SER A 88 10.15 6.54 -20.96
C SER A 88 11.19 5.48 -20.58
N SER A 89 10.89 4.22 -20.86
CA SER A 89 11.77 3.10 -20.58
C SER A 89 12.70 2.87 -21.75
N HIS A 90 13.97 2.57 -21.46
CA HIS A 90 14.92 2.03 -22.43
C HIS A 90 14.97 0.49 -22.37
N SER A 91 13.91 -0.16 -21.87
CA SER A 91 13.81 -1.62 -21.80
C SER A 91 13.31 -2.25 -23.11
N SER A 92 13.24 -3.58 -23.16
CA SER A 92 12.67 -4.30 -24.31
C SER A 92 11.21 -3.88 -24.59
N MET A 93 10.80 -3.89 -25.85
CA MET A 93 9.39 -3.77 -26.26
C MET A 93 8.79 -5.13 -26.64
N TRP A 94 9.64 -6.15 -26.82
CA TRP A 94 9.25 -7.53 -27.09
C TRP A 94 10.25 -8.53 -26.50
N ALA A 95 9.75 -9.60 -25.89
CA ALA A 95 10.55 -10.72 -25.41
C ALA A 95 9.67 -11.95 -25.18
N GLN A 96 10.23 -13.14 -25.40
CA GLN A 96 9.67 -14.38 -24.89
C GLN A 96 9.90 -14.50 -23.39
N ASP A 97 9.08 -15.31 -22.73
CA ASP A 97 9.20 -15.56 -21.30
C ASP A 97 10.56 -16.20 -20.97
N GLY A 98 11.31 -15.53 -20.10
CA GLY A 98 12.59 -15.98 -19.57
C GLY A 98 12.52 -16.32 -18.09
N LEU A 99 11.32 -16.40 -17.51
CA LEU A 99 11.14 -16.65 -16.09
C LEU A 99 11.34 -18.12 -15.71
N PRO A 100 11.95 -18.38 -14.54
CA PRO A 100 12.00 -19.71 -13.98
C PRO A 100 10.61 -20.29 -13.73
N PRO A 101 10.51 -21.63 -13.74
CA PRO A 101 9.32 -22.36 -13.37
C PRO A 101 8.56 -21.86 -12.14
N THR A 102 9.30 -21.47 -11.11
CA THR A 102 8.83 -21.09 -9.78
C THR A 102 8.49 -19.61 -9.63
N ASP A 103 8.82 -18.77 -10.61
CA ASP A 103 8.58 -17.34 -10.52
C ASP A 103 7.18 -16.98 -11.01
N VAL A 104 6.47 -16.21 -10.20
CA VAL A 104 5.13 -15.69 -10.53
C VAL A 104 5.30 -14.39 -11.32
N PRO A 105 4.80 -14.31 -12.56
CA PRO A 105 4.87 -13.09 -13.36
C PRO A 105 4.03 -11.98 -12.72
N PHE A 106 4.58 -10.76 -12.65
CA PHE A 106 3.84 -9.58 -12.18
C PHE A 106 3.71 -8.55 -13.33
N PRO A 107 2.57 -8.50 -14.04
CA PRO A 107 2.41 -7.64 -15.22
C PRO A 107 2.39 -6.15 -14.88
N VAL A 108 3.28 -5.38 -15.51
CA VAL A 108 3.33 -3.91 -15.43
C VAL A 108 3.36 -3.29 -16.83
N ILE A 109 2.65 -2.19 -17.03
CA ILE A 109 2.71 -1.39 -18.25
C ILE A 109 3.92 -0.44 -18.16
N MET A 110 4.80 -0.56 -19.15
CA MET A 110 5.88 0.38 -19.38
C MET A 110 5.64 1.18 -20.66
N ARG A 111 6.00 2.46 -20.61
CA ARG A 111 5.91 3.40 -21.73
C ARG A 111 7.26 3.47 -22.45
N HIS A 112 7.23 3.30 -23.77
CA HIS A 112 8.40 3.37 -24.65
C HIS A 112 8.19 4.48 -25.65
N GLN A 113 8.94 5.56 -25.48
CA GLN A 113 8.88 6.72 -26.37
C GLN A 113 10.28 7.06 -26.86
N TRP A 114 10.38 7.35 -28.15
CA TRP A 114 11.56 7.92 -28.77
C TRP A 114 11.17 9.19 -29.51
N ASN A 115 11.80 10.30 -29.13
CA ASN A 115 11.67 11.59 -29.80
C ASN A 115 13.04 11.90 -30.42
N SER A 116 13.24 11.56 -31.70
CA SER A 116 14.53 11.73 -32.39
C SER A 116 14.57 12.94 -33.30
N THR A 117 15.78 13.40 -33.60
CA THR A 117 16.13 14.19 -34.80
C THR A 117 16.47 13.31 -36.02
N ASP A 118 16.83 12.04 -35.81
CA ASP A 118 17.43 11.15 -36.83
C ASP A 118 16.46 10.04 -37.31
N GLY A 119 15.18 10.14 -36.97
CA GLY A 119 14.14 9.18 -37.34
C GLY A 119 12.75 9.56 -36.84
N PRO A 120 11.69 8.92 -37.36
CA PRO A 120 10.31 9.22 -36.96
C PRO A 120 10.10 8.95 -35.46
N PRO A 121 9.42 9.85 -34.73
CA PRO A 121 9.10 9.62 -33.33
C PRO A 121 8.09 8.49 -33.20
N PHE A 122 8.14 7.76 -32.09
CA PHE A 122 7.14 6.73 -31.79
C PHE A 122 6.75 6.74 -30.32
N LEU A 123 5.54 6.24 -30.05
CA LEU A 123 5.05 5.93 -28.72
C LEU A 123 4.39 4.56 -28.77
N ILE A 124 4.93 3.62 -27.99
CA ILE A 124 4.32 2.33 -27.77
C ILE A 124 4.36 1.98 -26.29
N PHE A 125 3.45 1.14 -25.84
CA PHE A 125 3.45 0.57 -24.51
C PHE A 125 3.87 -0.88 -24.58
N ALA A 126 4.28 -1.45 -23.46
CA ALA A 126 4.49 -2.89 -23.36
C ALA A 126 4.07 -3.39 -21.97
N VAL A 127 3.45 -4.57 -21.93
CA VAL A 127 3.25 -5.35 -20.70
C VAL A 127 4.55 -6.12 -20.44
N HIS A 128 5.20 -5.81 -19.32
CA HIS A 128 6.38 -6.50 -18.82
C HIS A 128 5.96 -7.41 -17.68
N THR A 129 6.27 -8.69 -17.73
CA THR A 129 5.90 -9.64 -16.66
C THR A 129 7.01 -9.84 -15.63
N VAL A 130 7.77 -8.79 -15.32
CA VAL A 130 8.86 -8.84 -14.34
C VAL A 130 8.35 -9.32 -12.98
N PRO A 131 9.01 -10.25 -12.28
CA PRO A 131 8.62 -10.64 -10.94
C PRO A 131 8.74 -9.43 -10.01
N GLU A 132 7.80 -9.34 -9.06
CA GLU A 132 7.65 -8.19 -8.17
C GLU A 132 8.88 -7.90 -7.30
N LYS A 133 9.75 -8.89 -7.11
CA LYS A 133 11.02 -8.81 -6.36
C LYS A 133 12.18 -8.13 -7.10
N TYR A 134 11.99 -7.74 -8.37
CA TYR A 134 13.07 -7.17 -9.19
C TYR A 134 12.82 -5.69 -9.52
N ASP A 135 13.81 -4.86 -9.22
CA ASP A 135 13.79 -3.42 -9.50
C ASP A 135 14.07 -3.14 -10.98
N GLY A 136 13.01 -3.25 -11.80
CA GLY A 136 13.01 -2.81 -13.19
C GLY A 136 13.38 -3.89 -14.22
N GLU A 137 13.38 -3.48 -15.49
CA GLU A 137 13.69 -4.34 -16.63
C GLU A 137 14.99 -3.94 -17.32
N TRP A 138 15.68 -4.91 -17.93
CA TRP A 138 16.96 -4.71 -18.60
C TRP A 138 16.84 -3.89 -19.88
N PRO A 139 17.89 -3.13 -20.24
CA PRO A 139 17.94 -2.39 -21.50
C PRO A 139 17.64 -3.28 -22.72
N TRP A 140 17.03 -2.71 -23.74
CA TRP A 140 16.92 -3.37 -25.05
C TRP A 140 18.32 -3.73 -25.59
N GLY A 141 18.42 -4.73 -26.46
CA GLY A 141 19.71 -5.12 -27.05
C GLY A 141 20.65 -5.90 -26.10
N THR A 142 20.24 -6.14 -24.85
CA THR A 142 21.06 -6.84 -23.85
C THR A 142 20.31 -7.99 -23.20
N CYS A 143 21.05 -9.02 -22.77
CA CYS A 143 20.50 -10.09 -21.95
C CYS A 143 20.62 -9.74 -20.45
N PRO A 144 19.56 -9.97 -19.65
CA PRO A 144 19.62 -9.97 -18.19
C PRO A 144 20.76 -10.83 -17.65
N THR A 145 21.57 -10.27 -16.75
CA THR A 145 22.71 -10.99 -16.14
C THR A 145 22.56 -11.25 -14.65
N LYS A 146 21.76 -10.43 -13.95
CA LYS A 146 21.56 -10.53 -12.50
C LYS A 146 20.14 -10.95 -12.09
N GLN A 147 19.23 -11.07 -13.06
CA GLN A 147 17.85 -11.48 -12.83
C GLN A 147 17.34 -12.26 -14.05
N PRO A 148 16.23 -13.01 -13.92
CA PRO A 148 15.66 -13.71 -15.05
C PRO A 148 15.06 -12.77 -16.09
N GLY A 149 14.87 -13.27 -17.32
CA GLY A 149 14.13 -12.53 -18.35
C GLY A 149 12.64 -12.51 -18.06
N SER A 150 11.94 -11.50 -18.59
CA SER A 150 10.48 -11.40 -18.50
C SER A 150 9.84 -11.56 -19.89
N LEU A 151 8.58 -12.01 -19.92
CA LEU A 151 7.74 -11.90 -21.10
C LEU A 151 7.42 -10.42 -21.31
N VAL A 152 7.63 -9.94 -22.54
CA VAL A 152 7.34 -8.54 -22.89
C VAL A 152 6.44 -8.50 -24.11
N LEU A 153 5.26 -7.91 -23.93
CA LEU A 153 4.17 -7.89 -24.92
C LEU A 153 3.88 -6.45 -25.36
N PRO A 154 4.07 -6.11 -26.65
CA PRO A 154 3.81 -4.76 -27.12
C PRO A 154 2.31 -4.44 -27.15
N CYS A 155 2.00 -3.18 -26.85
CA CYS A 155 0.66 -2.60 -26.79
C CYS A 155 0.65 -1.26 -27.54
N LYS A 156 -0.21 -1.12 -28.54
CA LYS A 156 -0.37 0.15 -29.25
C LYS A 156 -1.12 1.19 -28.42
N VAL A 157 -1.10 2.45 -28.85
CA VAL A 157 -1.93 3.49 -28.22
C VAL A 157 -3.40 3.22 -28.54
N TYR A 158 -4.27 3.32 -27.53
CA TYR A 158 -5.71 3.21 -27.73
C TYR A 158 -6.29 4.56 -28.18
N GLU A 159 -6.83 4.58 -29.40
CA GLU A 159 -7.36 5.78 -30.06
C GLU A 159 -8.86 5.99 -29.81
N GLY A 160 -9.47 5.20 -28.92
CA GLY A 160 -10.90 5.30 -28.60
C GLY A 160 -11.78 4.33 -29.39
N ALA A 161 -13.09 4.55 -29.30
CA ALA A 161 -14.10 3.69 -29.93
C ALA A 161 -13.96 3.73 -31.46
N GLY A 162 -13.98 2.56 -32.11
CA GLY A 162 -13.78 2.42 -33.56
C GLY A 162 -12.36 2.08 -33.99
N SER A 163 -11.38 2.05 -33.08
CA SER A 163 -9.97 1.69 -33.35
C SER A 163 -9.71 0.18 -33.61
N GLY A 164 -10.77 -0.63 -33.71
CA GLY A 164 -10.68 -2.09 -33.78
C GLY A 164 -10.22 -2.75 -32.47
N MET A 165 -10.18 -1.99 -31.38
CA MET A 165 -9.81 -2.47 -30.03
C MET A 165 -11.03 -2.42 -29.10
N CYS A 166 -11.23 -3.50 -28.36
CA CYS A 166 -12.40 -3.76 -27.53
C CYS A 166 -11.97 -4.15 -26.11
N LEU A 167 -12.92 -4.08 -25.17
CA LEU A 167 -12.69 -4.65 -23.84
C LEU A 167 -12.49 -6.16 -23.96
N PRO A 168 -11.45 -6.73 -23.33
CA PRO A 168 -11.16 -8.16 -23.43
C PRO A 168 -12.28 -8.98 -22.80
N SER A 169 -12.68 -10.04 -23.50
CA SER A 169 -13.63 -11.01 -22.98
C SER A 169 -13.04 -11.72 -21.76
N PRO A 170 -13.85 -12.00 -20.72
CA PRO A 170 -13.45 -12.89 -19.63
C PRO A 170 -13.04 -14.27 -20.17
N SER A 171 -12.05 -14.90 -19.56
CA SER A 171 -11.65 -16.28 -19.85
C SER A 171 -11.40 -17.00 -18.53
N SER A 172 -11.91 -18.23 -18.39
CA SER A 172 -11.52 -19.12 -17.29
C SER A 172 -10.03 -19.43 -17.31
N ARG A 173 -9.42 -19.32 -18.50
CA ARG A 173 -8.02 -19.66 -18.75
C ARG A 173 -7.00 -18.70 -18.17
N MET A 174 -7.33 -17.52 -17.64
CA MET A 174 -6.28 -16.70 -17.00
C MET A 174 -5.73 -17.38 -15.73
N ASN A 175 -6.62 -18.02 -14.96
CA ASN A 175 -6.26 -18.85 -13.82
C ASN A 175 -5.66 -20.17 -14.31
N ASP A 176 -6.29 -20.82 -15.31
CA ASP A 176 -5.75 -22.07 -15.87
C ASP A 176 -4.43 -21.90 -16.62
N TRP A 177 -4.07 -20.70 -17.09
CA TRP A 177 -2.83 -20.40 -17.84
C TRP A 177 -1.64 -20.37 -16.90
N LEU A 178 -1.76 -19.70 -15.75
CA LEU A 178 -0.76 -19.73 -14.69
C LEU A 178 -0.58 -21.16 -14.15
N GLU A 179 -1.68 -21.91 -14.00
CA GLU A 179 -1.64 -23.30 -13.59
C GLU A 179 -1.19 -24.27 -14.70
N ALA A 180 -1.48 -24.02 -15.98
CA ALA A 180 -1.04 -24.85 -17.10
C ALA A 180 0.45 -24.65 -17.37
N ILE A 181 0.95 -23.42 -17.22
CA ILE A 181 2.38 -23.14 -17.13
C ILE A 181 2.99 -23.95 -15.98
N ALA A 182 2.38 -23.96 -14.78
CA ALA A 182 2.84 -24.76 -13.64
C ALA A 182 2.78 -26.28 -13.89
N ARG A 183 1.73 -26.78 -14.54
CA ARG A 183 1.52 -28.22 -14.83
C ARG A 183 2.42 -28.74 -15.96
N SER A 184 2.68 -27.95 -17.01
CA SER A 184 3.63 -28.33 -18.08
C SER A 184 5.07 -28.41 -17.59
N LYS A 185 5.38 -27.75 -16.45
CA LYS A 185 6.67 -27.82 -15.76
C LYS A 185 6.88 -29.11 -14.96
N MET A 186 5.82 -29.91 -14.71
CA MET A 186 5.87 -31.13 -13.89
C MET A 186 6.03 -32.45 -14.69
N THR A 187 5.94 -32.43 -16.02
CA THR A 187 5.96 -33.66 -16.86
C THR A 187 7.30 -33.97 -17.53
N LEU A 188 8.43 -33.41 -17.07
CA LEU A 188 9.75 -33.86 -17.50
C LEU A 188 10.39 -34.73 -16.41
N PRO A 189 10.85 -35.96 -16.73
CA PRO A 189 11.50 -36.81 -15.75
C PRO A 189 12.83 -36.17 -15.29
N PRO A 190 13.25 -36.40 -14.04
CA PRO A 190 14.44 -35.77 -13.48
C PRO A 190 15.69 -36.16 -14.29
N PRO A 191 16.63 -35.22 -14.51
CA PRO A 191 17.90 -35.55 -15.15
C PRO A 191 18.70 -36.51 -14.26
N ILE A 192 19.24 -37.55 -14.90
CA ILE A 192 20.16 -38.52 -14.27
C ILE A 192 21.35 -37.75 -13.71
N VAL A 193 21.52 -37.81 -12.39
CA VAL A 193 22.67 -37.25 -11.69
C VAL A 193 23.86 -38.16 -11.93
N THR A 194 24.73 -37.80 -12.88
CA THR A 194 26.12 -38.29 -12.87
C THR A 194 26.90 -37.50 -11.82
N THR A 195 27.26 -38.18 -10.74
CA THR A 195 28.17 -37.71 -9.71
C THR A 195 29.55 -37.40 -10.30
N THR A 196 29.93 -36.13 -10.32
CA THR A 196 31.34 -35.70 -10.35
C THR A 196 31.67 -35.02 -9.03
N GLY A 197 32.79 -35.43 -8.42
CA GLY A 197 33.19 -35.12 -7.04
C GLY A 197 33.47 -33.65 -6.73
N PRO A 198 33.87 -33.36 -5.47
CA PRO A 198 33.85 -32.01 -4.91
C PRO A 198 34.99 -31.14 -5.46
N THR A 199 34.63 -29.97 -6.02
CA THR A 199 35.56 -28.88 -6.31
C THR A 199 35.83 -28.03 -5.05
N PRO A 200 37.06 -27.48 -4.87
CA PRO A 200 37.42 -26.75 -3.65
C PRO A 200 36.74 -25.38 -3.55
N ILE A 201 36.41 -25.00 -2.32
CA ILE A 201 35.82 -23.71 -1.93
C ILE A 201 36.84 -22.58 -2.17
N PRO A 202 36.48 -21.46 -2.83
CA PRO A 202 37.35 -20.29 -2.93
C PRO A 202 37.44 -19.52 -1.59
N PRO A 203 38.59 -18.91 -1.27
CA PRO A 203 38.77 -18.21 0.01
C PRO A 203 37.93 -16.93 0.09
N PRO A 204 37.55 -16.50 1.31
CA PRO A 204 36.76 -15.29 1.52
C PRO A 204 37.55 -14.02 1.14
N PRO A 205 36.85 -12.94 0.73
CA PRO A 205 37.50 -11.67 0.38
C PRO A 205 38.18 -11.02 1.60
N PRO A 206 39.26 -10.25 1.40
CA PRO A 206 40.03 -9.68 2.49
C PRO A 206 39.21 -8.66 3.29
N SER A 207 39.28 -8.77 4.61
CA SER A 207 38.71 -7.82 5.56
C SER A 207 39.36 -6.43 5.43
N LEU A 208 38.55 -5.39 5.57
CA LEU A 208 38.96 -3.99 5.57
C LEU A 208 40.10 -3.76 6.60
N ALA A 209 41.24 -3.22 6.16
CA ALA A 209 42.40 -3.03 7.01
C ALA A 209 42.09 -2.14 8.21
N THR A 210 42.59 -2.48 9.40
CA THR A 210 42.35 -1.79 10.67
C THR A 210 42.60 -0.27 10.59
N GLY A 211 43.54 0.16 9.75
CA GLY A 211 43.82 1.59 9.51
C GLY A 211 42.67 2.37 8.85
N ALA A 212 41.86 1.72 8.00
CA ALA A 212 40.69 2.35 7.37
C ALA A 212 39.57 2.60 8.38
N ILE A 213 39.38 1.68 9.33
CA ILE A 213 38.39 1.81 10.41
C ILE A 213 38.76 2.98 11.33
N VAL A 214 40.03 3.11 11.69
CA VAL A 214 40.53 4.23 12.52
C VAL A 214 40.33 5.58 11.80
N GLY A 215 40.57 5.64 10.49
CA GLY A 215 40.36 6.84 9.69
C GLY A 215 38.88 7.29 9.65
N ILE A 216 37.96 6.35 9.48
CA ILE A 216 36.51 6.64 9.44
C ILE A 216 36.01 7.15 10.80
N VAL A 217 36.43 6.51 11.89
CA VAL A 217 36.04 6.92 13.25
C VAL A 217 36.62 8.30 13.60
N ALA A 218 37.88 8.56 13.27
CA ALA A 218 38.50 9.87 13.48
C ALA A 218 37.79 10.99 12.68
N GLY A 219 37.40 10.71 11.44
CA GLY A 219 36.63 11.63 10.61
C GLY A 219 35.24 11.95 11.19
N ALA A 220 34.54 10.93 11.69
CA ALA A 220 33.22 11.10 12.31
C ALA A 220 33.30 11.95 13.60
N ILE A 221 34.32 11.73 14.43
CA ILE A 221 34.52 12.51 15.66
C ILE A 221 34.83 13.98 15.33
N ALA A 222 35.68 14.23 14.32
CA ALA A 222 35.98 15.58 13.87
C ALA A 222 34.74 16.31 13.34
N PHE A 223 33.89 15.61 12.58
CA PHE A 223 32.65 16.17 12.04
C PHE A 223 31.65 16.55 13.15
N LEU A 224 31.49 15.69 14.16
CA LEU A 224 30.64 15.96 15.32
C LEU A 224 31.18 17.14 16.16
N ALA A 225 32.50 17.24 16.33
CA ALA A 225 33.13 18.35 17.04
C ALA A 225 32.92 19.69 16.30
N CYS A 226 33.05 19.70 14.97
CA CYS A 226 32.76 20.87 14.15
C CYS A 226 31.28 21.28 14.21
N GLY A 227 30.35 20.31 14.19
CA GLY A 227 28.92 20.57 14.37
C GLY A 227 28.59 21.19 15.73
N LEU A 228 29.17 20.64 16.81
CA LEU A 228 28.98 21.17 18.16
C LEU A 228 29.54 22.58 18.30
N TRP A 229 30.72 22.84 17.72
CA TRP A 229 31.35 24.16 17.69
C TRP A 229 30.48 25.19 16.95
N CYS A 230 29.92 24.81 15.79
CA CYS A 230 29.02 25.66 15.01
C CYS A 230 27.75 26.02 15.81
N LEU A 231 27.15 25.05 16.51
CA LEU A 231 25.99 25.27 17.38
C LEU A 231 26.30 26.21 18.55
N LEU A 232 27.50 26.13 19.14
CA LEU A 232 27.93 27.05 20.20
C LEU A 232 28.15 28.47 19.69
N LEU A 233 28.65 28.65 18.46
CA LEU A 233 28.78 29.97 17.82
C LEU A 233 27.43 30.58 17.48
N LEU A 234 26.47 29.78 17.01
CA LEU A 234 25.09 30.22 16.73
C LEU A 234 24.34 30.61 18.02
N ARG A 235 24.57 29.89 19.13
CA ARG A 235 24.02 30.24 20.45
C ARG A 235 24.64 31.52 21.03
N ARG A 236 25.94 31.75 20.79
CA ARG A 236 26.60 33.02 21.17
C ARG A 236 26.06 34.21 20.38
N ARG A 237 25.77 34.05 19.08
CA ARG A 237 25.14 35.10 18.27
C ARG A 237 23.72 35.44 18.71
N ARG A 238 22.92 34.46 19.12
CA ARG A 238 21.55 34.68 19.63
C ARG A 238 21.48 35.36 21.01
N ARG A 239 22.57 35.41 21.77
CA ARG A 239 22.64 36.15 23.05
C ARG A 239 23.10 37.60 22.93
N ALA A 240 23.48 38.05 21.73
CA ALA A 240 23.95 39.42 21.48
C ALA A 240 22.86 40.37 20.94
N THR A 241 21.61 39.92 20.87
CA THR A 241 20.46 40.71 20.40
C THR A 241 19.32 40.58 21.40
N ASP A 242 19.49 41.16 22.58
CA ASP A 242 18.39 41.60 23.45
C ASP A 242 18.93 42.59 24.48
N GLY A 243 18.59 43.87 24.29
CA GLY A 243 18.99 44.95 25.18
C GLY A 243 18.37 46.30 24.81
N HIS A 244 17.34 46.67 25.59
CA HIS A 244 16.88 48.03 25.96
C HIS A 244 15.97 48.85 25.02
N ALA A 245 14.73 49.11 25.49
CA ALA A 245 14.17 50.44 25.86
C ALA A 245 12.61 50.32 26.01
N THR A 246 12.04 50.27 27.23
CA THR A 246 11.47 51.35 28.10
C THR A 246 10.15 52.02 27.66
N ALA A 247 9.27 52.19 28.65
CA ALA A 247 7.81 52.39 28.61
C ALA A 247 7.31 53.85 28.68
N ALA A 248 6.02 54.08 28.35
CA ALA A 248 5.07 55.03 28.99
C ALA A 248 3.61 54.84 28.48
N PRO A 249 2.54 55.39 29.12
CA PRO A 249 1.31 54.64 29.43
C PRO A 249 -0.02 55.26 28.93
N TYR A 250 -1.16 54.59 29.20
CA TYR A 250 -2.43 55.15 29.76
C TYR A 250 -3.76 54.58 29.17
N THR A 251 -4.59 54.12 30.12
CA THR A 251 -6.07 53.97 30.24
C THR A 251 -6.98 53.10 29.36
N SER A 252 -7.86 52.46 30.13
CA SER A 252 -9.12 51.76 29.88
C SER A 252 -10.21 52.57 29.20
N ASP A 253 -11.07 51.89 28.44
CA ASP A 253 -12.51 52.17 28.47
C ASP A 253 -13.36 50.95 28.11
N VAL A 254 -14.43 50.77 28.89
CA VAL A 254 -15.48 49.75 28.78
C VAL A 254 -16.63 50.35 27.98
N ARG A 255 -17.17 49.63 26.98
CA ARG A 255 -18.56 49.82 26.54
C ARG A 255 -19.25 48.51 26.16
N HIS A 256 -20.30 48.19 26.92
CA HIS A 256 -21.39 47.31 26.54
C HIS A 256 -22.22 47.95 25.41
N SER A 257 -22.69 47.14 24.45
CA SER A 257 -23.99 47.37 23.82
C SER A 257 -24.58 46.08 23.25
N SER A 258 -25.87 45.92 23.53
CA SER A 258 -26.79 44.84 23.25
C SER A 258 -27.35 44.84 21.82
N GLY A 259 -27.61 43.66 21.26
CA GLY A 259 -28.43 43.46 20.07
C GLY A 259 -28.85 41.99 19.92
N GLN A 260 -30.16 41.75 19.91
CA GLN A 260 -30.86 40.46 19.91
C GLN A 260 -30.82 39.71 18.54
N PRO A 261 -31.30 38.43 18.48
CA PRO A 261 -30.77 37.41 17.58
C PRO A 261 -31.46 37.39 16.21
N ARG A 262 -30.70 37.02 15.18
CA ARG A 262 -31.24 36.55 13.90
C ARG A 262 -30.78 35.13 13.65
N SER A 263 -31.77 34.27 13.48
CA SER A 263 -31.66 32.90 12.98
C SER A 263 -31.05 32.91 11.58
N SER A 264 -29.90 32.26 11.44
CA SER A 264 -29.38 31.79 10.16
C SER A 264 -28.54 30.56 10.44
N ALA A 265 -28.79 29.48 9.71
CA ALA A 265 -28.06 28.22 9.76
C ALA A 265 -26.57 28.46 9.98
N ALA A 266 -25.99 27.84 11.02
CA ALA A 266 -24.59 28.04 11.40
C ALA A 266 -23.68 27.66 10.22
N GLN A 267 -23.27 28.67 9.44
CA GLN A 267 -22.17 28.57 8.51
C GLN A 267 -20.93 28.38 9.36
N HIS A 268 -20.55 27.12 9.55
CA HIS A 268 -19.36 26.75 10.28
C HIS A 268 -18.16 27.29 9.49
N GLN A 269 -17.48 28.31 10.04
CA GLN A 269 -16.28 28.82 9.40
C GLN A 269 -15.20 27.73 9.35
N PRO A 270 -14.56 27.51 8.20
CA PRO A 270 -13.45 26.56 8.08
C PRO A 270 -12.25 27.06 8.91
N ILE A 271 -11.59 26.14 9.61
CA ILE A 271 -10.37 26.43 10.36
C ILE A 271 -9.24 26.53 9.33
N GLN A 272 -8.62 27.70 9.19
CA GLN A 272 -7.49 27.86 8.27
C GLN A 272 -6.25 27.15 8.82
N THR A 273 -5.70 26.22 8.06
CA THR A 273 -4.50 25.44 8.41
C THR A 273 -3.48 25.50 7.28
N ASN A 274 -2.19 25.28 7.60
CA ASN A 274 -1.15 25.16 6.59
C ASN A 274 -1.15 23.79 5.87
N SER A 275 -1.98 22.83 6.32
CA SER A 275 -2.10 21.50 5.70
C SER A 275 -3.22 21.51 4.66
N SER A 276 -2.86 21.26 3.40
CA SER A 276 -3.82 21.08 2.32
C SER A 276 -4.75 19.88 2.56
N LYS A 277 -4.26 18.80 3.17
CA LYS A 277 -5.08 17.61 3.49
C LYS A 277 -6.14 17.91 4.55
N LEU A 278 -5.76 18.59 5.64
CA LEU A 278 -6.70 18.99 6.68
C LEU A 278 -7.71 20.01 6.16
N ASN A 279 -7.30 20.93 5.29
CA ASN A 279 -8.21 21.87 4.64
C ASN A 279 -9.22 21.14 3.74
N ASN A 280 -8.76 20.19 2.93
CA ASN A 280 -9.62 19.36 2.07
C ASN A 280 -10.60 18.49 2.89
N PHE A 281 -10.17 17.98 4.04
CA PHE A 281 -11.02 17.23 4.95
C PHE A 281 -12.21 18.05 5.48
N GLN A 282 -12.06 19.36 5.70
CA GLN A 282 -13.17 20.20 6.20
C GLN A 282 -14.25 20.47 5.15
N ILE A 283 -13.87 20.44 3.87
CA ILE A 283 -14.75 20.75 2.74
C ILE A 283 -15.19 19.48 1.99
N ASP A 284 -14.85 18.30 2.51
CA ASP A 284 -15.19 17.02 1.92
C ASP A 284 -16.72 16.83 1.91
N PRO A 285 -17.37 16.83 0.73
CA PRO A 285 -18.83 16.78 0.63
C PRO A 285 -19.43 15.54 1.29
N TYR A 286 -18.71 14.43 1.30
CA TYR A 286 -19.17 13.16 1.90
C TYR A 286 -19.17 13.22 3.43
N LEU A 287 -18.30 14.04 4.02
CA LEU A 287 -18.18 14.20 5.46
C LEU A 287 -18.99 15.38 5.99
N CYS A 288 -19.21 16.45 5.21
CA CYS A 288 -19.91 17.66 5.69
C CYS A 288 -21.28 17.37 6.33
N SER A 289 -22.02 16.38 5.82
CA SER A 289 -23.32 15.96 6.37
C SER A 289 -23.24 15.21 7.71
N ARG A 290 -22.05 14.75 8.10
CA ARG A 290 -21.76 13.96 9.31
C ARG A 290 -21.00 14.76 10.38
N ARG A 291 -20.82 16.07 10.18
CA ARG A 291 -20.19 16.95 11.17
C ARG A 291 -21.17 17.23 12.32
N LEU A 292 -20.74 16.91 13.53
CA LEU A 292 -21.48 17.14 14.76
C LEU A 292 -21.02 18.45 15.42
N PRO A 293 -21.92 19.20 16.08
CA PRO A 293 -21.52 20.28 16.97
C PRO A 293 -20.60 19.75 18.07
N TYR A 294 -19.43 20.33 18.26
CA TYR A 294 -18.49 19.84 19.30
C TYR A 294 -19.11 19.86 20.70
N SER A 295 -20.01 20.80 20.98
CA SER A 295 -20.74 20.89 22.25
C SER A 295 -21.76 19.77 22.49
N SER A 296 -22.20 19.04 21.46
CA SER A 296 -23.13 17.90 21.64
C SER A 296 -22.39 16.60 21.98
N VAL A 297 -21.05 16.58 21.87
CA VAL A 297 -20.22 15.41 22.16
C VAL A 297 -19.63 15.53 23.57
N VAL A 298 -20.21 14.83 24.53
CA VAL A 298 -19.81 14.89 25.95
C VAL A 298 -18.97 13.66 26.32
N GLN A 299 -17.70 13.87 26.67
CA GLN A 299 -16.82 12.81 27.18
C GLN A 299 -17.14 12.51 28.65
N THR A 300 -17.19 11.23 29.03
CA THR A 300 -17.46 10.81 30.41
C THR A 300 -16.27 10.07 31.02
N ARG A 301 -15.84 8.95 30.43
CA ARG A 301 -14.80 8.08 30.97
C ARG A 301 -13.85 7.59 29.89
N MET A 302 -12.55 7.72 30.11
CA MET A 302 -11.54 7.15 29.22
C MET A 302 -11.55 5.62 29.32
N VAL A 303 -11.69 4.94 28.19
CA VAL A 303 -11.69 3.48 28.06
C VAL A 303 -10.28 2.97 27.77
N SER A 304 -9.57 3.66 26.88
CA SER A 304 -8.28 3.22 26.38
C SER A 304 -7.38 4.40 26.06
N LYS A 305 -6.07 4.21 26.25
CA LYS A 305 -5.01 5.11 25.86
C LYS A 305 -3.84 4.28 25.33
N GLY A 306 -3.47 4.47 24.08
CA GLY A 306 -2.43 3.66 23.44
C GLY A 306 -1.86 4.30 22.18
N ALA A 307 -1.12 3.51 21.40
CA ALA A 307 -0.46 3.99 20.18
C ALA A 307 -1.43 4.59 19.14
N PHE A 308 -2.70 4.16 19.16
CA PHE A 308 -3.76 4.58 18.23
C PHE A 308 -4.58 5.78 18.70
N GLY A 309 -4.16 6.45 19.78
CA GLY A 309 -4.93 7.55 20.37
C GLY A 309 -5.50 7.19 21.74
N GLU A 310 -6.51 7.97 22.12
CA GLU A 310 -7.33 7.74 23.30
C GLU A 310 -8.79 7.57 22.89
N VAL A 311 -9.49 6.68 23.59
CA VAL A 311 -10.90 6.38 23.36
C VAL A 311 -11.64 6.62 24.66
N TRP A 312 -12.73 7.39 24.57
CA TRP A 312 -13.60 7.74 25.68
C TRP A 312 -14.99 7.16 25.44
N VAL A 313 -15.64 6.68 26.49
CA VAL A 313 -17.10 6.63 26.51
C VAL A 313 -17.61 8.06 26.61
N GLY A 314 -18.69 8.35 25.92
CA GLY A 314 -19.38 9.62 26.03
C GLY A 314 -20.86 9.52 25.72
N SER A 315 -21.48 10.69 25.61
CA SER A 315 -22.87 10.85 25.23
C SER A 315 -22.98 11.81 24.06
N LEU A 316 -23.80 11.43 23.07
CA LEU A 316 -24.26 12.29 21.99
C LEU A 316 -25.78 12.34 22.08
N ASP A 317 -26.33 13.51 22.44
CA ASP A 317 -27.77 13.73 22.61
C ASP A 317 -28.46 12.68 23.51
N GLY A 318 -27.76 12.22 24.56
CA GLY A 318 -28.24 11.20 25.50
C GLY A 318 -27.93 9.76 25.11
N VAL A 319 -27.45 9.50 23.89
CA VAL A 319 -27.05 8.17 23.42
C VAL A 319 -25.60 7.90 23.77
N THR A 320 -25.31 6.72 24.33
CA THR A 320 -23.94 6.32 24.66
C THR A 320 -23.14 6.05 23.39
N VAL A 321 -21.94 6.64 23.30
CA VAL A 321 -21.06 6.56 22.12
C VAL A 321 -19.60 6.35 22.55
N ALA A 322 -18.77 5.88 21.61
CA ALA A 322 -17.32 5.90 21.75
C ALA A 322 -16.75 7.11 20.99
N ILE A 323 -15.82 7.83 21.64
CA ILE A 323 -15.20 9.05 21.14
C ILE A 323 -13.70 8.80 21.04
N LYS A 324 -13.17 8.69 19.83
CA LYS A 324 -11.74 8.52 19.55
C LYS A 324 -11.08 9.87 19.28
N LYS A 325 -9.89 10.07 19.82
CA LYS A 325 -9.07 11.28 19.64
C LYS A 325 -7.59 10.92 19.51
N VAL A 326 -6.83 11.81 18.87
CA VAL A 326 -5.35 11.78 18.94
C VAL A 326 -4.89 12.02 20.38
N LEU A 327 -3.82 11.33 20.79
CA LEU A 327 -3.19 11.50 22.11
C LEU A 327 -2.85 12.96 22.36
N ASP A 328 -3.09 13.44 23.59
CA ASP A 328 -2.79 14.83 23.99
C ASP A 328 -1.38 15.30 23.56
N ALA A 329 -0.37 14.46 23.76
CA ALA A 329 1.03 14.77 23.41
C ALA A 329 1.28 14.93 21.90
N LYS A 330 0.42 14.36 21.05
CA LYS A 330 0.52 14.36 19.59
C LYS A 330 -0.48 15.29 18.90
N ARG A 331 -1.39 15.95 19.64
CA ARG A 331 -2.41 16.83 19.05
C ARG A 331 -1.87 18.07 18.33
N ASN A 332 -0.62 18.44 18.59
CA ASN A 332 0.04 19.54 17.88
C ASN A 332 0.84 19.06 16.67
N ASP A 333 0.93 17.75 16.45
CA ASP A 333 1.56 17.16 15.29
C ASP A 333 0.56 17.13 14.13
N VAL A 334 0.89 17.87 13.07
CA VAL A 334 0.03 18.01 11.89
C VAL A 334 -0.08 16.68 11.15
N GLU A 335 0.99 15.88 11.12
CA GLU A 335 0.98 14.61 10.40
C GLU A 335 0.09 13.58 11.09
N GLU A 336 0.13 13.53 12.41
CA GLU A 336 -0.75 12.66 13.22
C GLU A 336 -2.23 13.06 13.05
N LEU A 337 -2.52 14.36 13.01
CA LEU A 337 -3.87 14.87 12.71
C LEU A 337 -4.32 14.53 11.29
N GLU A 338 -3.42 14.62 10.29
CA GLU A 338 -3.71 14.21 8.92
C GLU A 338 -4.03 12.72 8.84
N CYS A 339 -3.23 11.87 9.48
CA CYS A 339 -3.46 10.42 9.53
C CYS A 339 -4.81 10.10 10.18
N PHE A 340 -5.14 10.78 11.29
CA PHE A 340 -6.43 10.58 11.94
C PHE A 340 -7.62 11.07 11.10
N ALA A 341 -7.46 12.17 10.36
CA ALA A 341 -8.48 12.65 9.42
C ALA A 341 -8.73 11.66 8.27
N GLU A 342 -7.67 11.05 7.71
CA GLU A 342 -7.82 9.99 6.71
C GLU A 342 -8.49 8.74 7.29
N GLU A 343 -8.20 8.39 8.55
CA GLU A 343 -8.87 7.28 9.24
C GLU A 343 -10.37 7.53 9.40
N ILE A 344 -10.76 8.75 9.80
CA ILE A 344 -12.17 9.16 9.86
C ILE A 344 -12.82 9.05 8.48
N ARG A 345 -12.14 9.56 7.43
CA ARG A 345 -12.66 9.51 6.06
C ARG A 345 -12.88 8.08 5.59
N LEU A 346 -11.91 7.19 5.84
CA LEU A 346 -12.03 5.78 5.50
C LEU A 346 -13.22 5.16 6.21
N LEU A 347 -13.28 5.28 7.54
CA LEU A 347 -14.36 4.68 8.33
C LEU A 347 -15.74 5.21 7.92
N ALA A 348 -15.86 6.50 7.63
CA ALA A 348 -17.10 7.12 7.17
C ALA A 348 -17.59 6.59 5.80
N SER A 349 -16.68 6.05 4.98
CA SER A 349 -17.02 5.44 3.68
C SER A 349 -17.52 3.99 3.79
N LEU A 350 -17.41 3.37 4.98
CA LEU A 350 -17.74 1.95 5.18
C LEU A 350 -19.13 1.79 5.77
N SER A 351 -19.87 0.80 5.28
CA SER A 351 -21.20 0.45 5.81
C SER A 351 -21.37 -1.07 5.77
N HIS A 352 -21.19 -1.72 6.93
CA HIS A 352 -21.29 -3.17 7.06
C HIS A 352 -21.63 -3.54 8.52
N PRO A 353 -22.49 -4.54 8.78
CA PRO A 353 -22.89 -4.92 10.15
C PRO A 353 -21.73 -5.36 11.06
N ASN A 354 -20.65 -5.90 10.48
CA ASN A 354 -19.44 -6.32 11.21
C ASN A 354 -18.28 -5.31 11.12
N ILE A 355 -18.58 -4.05 10.82
CA ILE A 355 -17.63 -2.92 10.93
C ILE A 355 -18.25 -1.92 11.89
N VAL A 356 -17.44 -1.31 12.75
CA VAL A 356 -17.92 -0.31 13.71
C VAL A 356 -18.62 0.83 12.97
N THR A 357 -19.83 1.16 13.41
CA THR A 357 -20.68 2.15 12.77
C THR A 357 -20.18 3.55 13.05
N PHE A 358 -19.81 4.26 11.99
CA PHE A 358 -19.52 5.68 12.04
C PHE A 358 -20.79 6.50 12.29
N ILE A 359 -20.76 7.34 13.33
CA ILE A 359 -21.87 8.25 13.64
C ILE A 359 -21.56 9.63 13.05
N GLY A 360 -20.37 10.17 13.35
CA GLY A 360 -19.95 11.47 12.89
C GLY A 360 -18.59 11.88 13.43
N PHE A 361 -18.20 13.12 13.18
CA PHE A 361 -16.98 13.71 13.72
C PHE A 361 -17.24 15.12 14.22
N ALA A 362 -16.44 15.59 15.17
CA ALA A 362 -16.57 16.95 15.69
C ALA A 362 -15.20 17.60 15.92
N TRP A 363 -15.18 18.93 15.83
CA TRP A 363 -14.08 19.76 16.28
C TRP A 363 -14.58 21.16 16.63
N ASN A 364 -13.80 21.88 17.44
CA ASN A 364 -13.85 23.34 17.55
C ASN A 364 -12.47 23.97 17.25
N THR A 365 -11.40 23.19 17.43
CA THR A 365 -10.04 23.46 16.97
C THR A 365 -9.48 22.18 16.33
N LEU A 366 -8.41 22.27 15.51
CA LEU A 366 -7.80 21.07 14.91
C LEU A 366 -7.35 20.06 15.98
N GLN A 367 -6.81 20.56 17.09
CA GLN A 367 -6.35 19.72 18.21
C GLN A 367 -7.51 18.95 18.87
N ASN A 368 -8.74 19.42 18.71
CA ASN A 368 -9.94 18.84 19.29
C ASN A 368 -10.75 17.99 18.28
N LEU A 369 -10.17 17.63 17.13
CA LEU A 369 -10.77 16.66 16.22
C LEU A 369 -11.06 15.35 16.95
N CYS A 370 -12.30 14.90 16.90
CA CYS A 370 -12.73 13.61 17.42
C CYS A 370 -13.61 12.86 16.42
N CYS A 371 -13.48 11.54 16.44
CA CYS A 371 -14.34 10.59 15.73
C CYS A 371 -15.36 10.02 16.70
N VAL A 372 -16.63 10.00 16.32
CA VAL A 372 -17.73 9.47 17.13
C VAL A 372 -18.30 8.23 16.44
N VAL A 373 -18.31 7.12 17.18
CA VAL A 373 -18.76 5.82 16.70
C VAL A 373 -19.67 5.14 17.73
N GLU A 374 -20.35 4.08 17.32
CA GLU A 374 -21.14 3.27 18.26
C GLU A 374 -20.27 2.72 19.42
N TYR A 375 -20.86 2.62 20.61
CA TYR A 375 -20.17 2.05 21.76
C TYR A 375 -20.38 0.54 21.83
N MET A 376 -19.28 -0.20 21.98
CA MET A 376 -19.25 -1.67 22.04
C MET A 376 -19.05 -2.11 23.50
N GLN A 377 -20.09 -2.69 24.09
CA GLN A 377 -20.25 -2.87 25.55
C GLN A 377 -19.23 -3.84 26.15
N HIS A 378 -18.80 -4.84 25.39
CA HIS A 378 -17.81 -5.82 25.83
C HIS A 378 -16.36 -5.43 25.48
N GLY A 379 -16.15 -4.26 24.89
CA GLY A 379 -14.82 -3.79 24.51
C GLY A 379 -14.19 -4.64 23.41
N ASP A 380 -12.87 -4.78 23.44
CA ASP A 380 -12.14 -5.57 22.45
C ASP A 380 -12.20 -7.08 22.73
N LEU A 381 -12.07 -7.89 21.68
CA LEU A 381 -12.14 -9.34 21.72
C LEU A 381 -11.09 -9.94 22.67
N GLY A 382 -9.90 -9.34 22.76
CA GLY A 382 -8.86 -9.81 23.67
C GLY A 382 -9.29 -9.68 25.13
N SER A 383 -9.83 -8.52 25.50
CA SER A 383 -10.41 -8.27 26.83
C SER A 383 -11.65 -9.15 27.09
N TYR A 384 -12.50 -9.35 26.09
CA TYR A 384 -13.67 -10.21 26.18
C TYR A 384 -13.29 -11.67 26.49
N LEU A 385 -12.35 -12.24 25.73
CA LEU A 385 -11.88 -13.62 25.93
C LEU A 385 -11.17 -13.79 27.28
N ALA A 386 -10.42 -12.79 27.72
CA ALA A 386 -9.79 -12.80 29.04
C ALA A 386 -10.84 -12.90 30.17
N ALA A 387 -11.95 -12.17 30.04
CA ALA A 387 -13.05 -12.17 31.01
C ALA A 387 -13.97 -13.41 30.91
N HIS A 388 -14.02 -14.09 29.77
CA HIS A 388 -14.93 -15.21 29.50
C HIS A 388 -14.16 -16.50 29.16
N GLN A 389 -13.41 -17.03 30.13
CA GLN A 389 -12.63 -18.27 29.94
C GLN A 389 -13.50 -19.48 29.55
N GLU A 390 -14.76 -19.48 29.96
CA GLU A 390 -15.75 -20.54 29.68
C GLU A 390 -16.56 -20.30 28.39
N ALA A 391 -16.17 -19.34 27.54
CA ALA A 391 -16.87 -19.06 26.29
C ALA A 391 -16.95 -20.30 25.40
N LYS A 392 -18.16 -20.66 24.95
CA LYS A 392 -18.40 -21.84 24.13
C LYS A 392 -17.87 -21.64 22.72
N TRP A 393 -17.54 -22.75 22.05
CA TRP A 393 -17.11 -22.67 20.65
C TRP A 393 -18.21 -22.12 19.75
N ASP A 394 -19.49 -22.42 20.01
CA ASP A 394 -20.57 -21.86 19.20
C ASP A 394 -20.55 -20.32 19.20
N ASP A 395 -20.35 -19.70 20.37
CA ASP A 395 -20.24 -18.25 20.54
C ASP A 395 -19.00 -17.70 19.80
N LYS A 396 -17.86 -18.36 19.96
CA LYS A 396 -16.61 -17.97 19.29
C LYS A 396 -16.69 -18.10 17.76
N LEU A 397 -17.43 -19.08 17.24
CA LEU A 397 -17.67 -19.24 15.80
C LEU A 397 -18.53 -18.11 15.25
N VAL A 398 -19.53 -17.64 16.00
CA VAL A 398 -20.33 -16.46 15.62
C VAL A 398 -19.43 -15.24 15.45
N LEU A 399 -18.53 -15.00 16.42
CA LEU A 399 -17.55 -13.91 16.36
C LEU A 399 -16.61 -14.06 15.15
N ALA A 400 -16.06 -15.25 14.92
CA ALA A 400 -15.17 -15.55 13.80
C ALA A 400 -15.83 -15.30 12.44
N VAL A 401 -17.09 -15.72 12.27
CA VAL A 401 -17.87 -15.49 11.05
C VAL A 401 -18.12 -14.00 10.84
N GLY A 402 -18.41 -13.24 11.89
CA GLY A 402 -18.55 -11.79 11.82
C GLY A 402 -17.28 -11.10 11.29
N ILE A 403 -16.12 -11.48 11.84
CA ILE A 403 -14.81 -10.97 11.39
C ILE A 403 -14.57 -11.32 9.92
N ALA A 404 -14.81 -12.57 9.51
CA ALA A 404 -14.61 -13.01 8.14
C ALA A 404 -15.50 -12.25 7.14
N ARG A 405 -16.77 -12.00 7.50
CA ARG A 405 -17.70 -11.19 6.69
C ARG A 405 -17.21 -9.75 6.51
N ALA A 406 -16.69 -9.14 7.58
CA ALA A 406 -16.12 -7.80 7.51
C ALA A 406 -14.92 -7.73 6.58
N LEU A 407 -13.99 -8.68 6.67
CA LEU A 407 -12.83 -8.76 5.78
C LEU A 407 -13.25 -8.97 4.32
N ALA A 408 -14.16 -9.91 4.07
CA ALA A 408 -14.69 -10.15 2.73
C ALA A 408 -15.34 -8.90 2.13
N TYR A 409 -16.10 -8.13 2.93
CA TYR A 409 -16.65 -6.84 2.52
C TYR A 409 -15.54 -5.86 2.11
N LEU A 410 -14.52 -5.67 2.94
CA LEU A 410 -13.41 -4.75 2.65
C LEU A 410 -12.66 -5.13 1.37
N HIS A 411 -12.39 -6.43 1.19
CA HIS A 411 -11.65 -6.97 0.04
C HIS A 411 -12.46 -6.92 -1.26
N ALA A 412 -13.80 -6.91 -1.16
CA ALA A 412 -14.71 -6.85 -2.30
C ALA A 412 -15.02 -5.43 -2.80
N LEU A 413 -14.61 -4.38 -2.07
CA LEU A 413 -14.86 -3.00 -2.49
C LEU A 413 -14.15 -2.68 -3.81
N THR A 414 -14.88 -2.04 -4.73
CA THR A 414 -14.38 -1.62 -6.05
C THR A 414 -14.65 -0.14 -6.29
N PRO A 415 -13.76 0.60 -6.99
CA PRO A 415 -12.51 0.12 -7.60
C PRO A 415 -11.38 -0.08 -6.59
N ASN A 416 -11.51 0.47 -5.40
CA ASN A 416 -10.46 0.47 -4.38
C ASN A 416 -10.79 -0.56 -3.29
N LYS A 417 -10.21 -1.76 -3.40
CA LYS A 417 -10.25 -2.73 -2.31
C LYS A 417 -9.52 -2.16 -1.09
N ILE A 418 -10.01 -2.48 0.11
CA ILE A 418 -9.40 -2.04 1.36
C ILE A 418 -8.79 -3.26 2.05
N ILE A 419 -7.52 -3.15 2.45
CA ILE A 419 -6.83 -4.15 3.28
C ILE A 419 -6.77 -3.56 4.70
N HIS A 420 -7.15 -4.33 5.71
CA HIS A 420 -7.23 -3.87 7.09
C HIS A 420 -5.84 -3.58 7.68
N ARG A 421 -4.87 -4.47 7.44
CA ARG A 421 -3.42 -4.36 7.77
C ARG A 421 -3.06 -4.35 9.26
N ASP A 422 -4.03 -4.20 10.15
CA ASP A 422 -3.83 -4.26 11.60
C ASP A 422 -4.82 -5.17 12.31
N LEU A 423 -5.19 -6.29 11.68
CA LEU A 423 -6.14 -7.21 12.31
C LEU A 423 -5.48 -7.95 13.47
N LYS A 424 -6.10 -7.89 14.64
CA LYS A 424 -5.73 -8.56 15.90
C LYS A 424 -6.93 -8.50 16.85
N ALA A 425 -7.00 -9.35 17.87
CA ALA A 425 -8.14 -9.35 18.81
C ALA A 425 -8.40 -7.97 19.45
N LYS A 426 -7.38 -7.13 19.64
CA LYS A 426 -7.54 -5.76 20.17
C LYS A 426 -8.30 -4.79 19.24
N ASN A 427 -8.35 -5.08 17.94
CA ASN A 427 -9.02 -4.27 16.92
C ASN A 427 -10.34 -4.92 16.45
N VAL A 428 -10.81 -5.93 17.18
CA VAL A 428 -12.14 -6.51 17.01
C VAL A 428 -12.95 -6.16 18.25
N LEU A 429 -14.04 -5.42 18.11
CA LEU A 429 -14.91 -5.06 19.22
C LEU A 429 -16.12 -5.98 19.30
N VAL A 430 -16.64 -6.20 20.51
CA VAL A 430 -17.74 -7.13 20.79
C VAL A 430 -18.93 -6.38 21.39
N SER A 431 -20.11 -6.55 20.80
CA SER A 431 -21.38 -5.99 21.31
C SER A 431 -21.97 -6.87 22.41
N ASP A 432 -22.94 -6.36 23.14
CA ASP A 432 -23.73 -7.14 24.11
C ASP A 432 -24.58 -8.26 23.46
N GLN A 433 -24.87 -8.19 22.17
CA GLN A 433 -25.51 -9.28 21.41
C GLN A 433 -24.52 -10.31 20.84
N LEU A 434 -23.24 -10.24 21.23
CA LEU A 434 -22.18 -11.12 20.73
C LEU A 434 -21.86 -10.92 19.24
N ASP A 435 -22.01 -9.71 18.73
CA ASP A 435 -21.58 -9.35 17.38
C ASP A 435 -20.13 -8.84 17.40
N ALA A 436 -19.30 -9.40 16.53
CA ALA A 436 -17.95 -8.89 16.28
C ALA A 436 -17.96 -7.77 15.23
N LYS A 437 -17.29 -6.65 15.52
CA LYS A 437 -17.09 -5.53 14.60
C LYS A 437 -15.63 -5.12 14.50
N LEU A 438 -15.12 -4.97 13.28
CA LEU A 438 -13.76 -4.48 13.06
C LEU A 438 -13.64 -2.97 13.33
N SER A 439 -12.54 -2.58 13.97
CA SER A 439 -12.12 -1.20 14.23
C SER A 439 -10.66 -0.98 13.83
N ASP A 440 -10.22 0.28 13.84
CA ASP A 440 -8.79 0.66 13.75
C ASP A 440 -8.06 0.10 12.52
N PHE A 441 -8.38 0.68 11.36
CA PHE A 441 -7.74 0.36 10.09
C PHE A 441 -6.31 0.91 10.03
N GLY A 442 -5.36 0.11 9.53
CA GLY A 442 -3.93 0.40 9.55
C GLY A 442 -3.44 1.50 8.59
N ILE A 443 -4.20 2.57 8.34
CA ILE A 443 -3.83 3.63 7.39
C ILE A 443 -2.52 4.32 7.80
N SER A 444 -2.34 4.62 9.09
CA SER A 444 -1.11 5.23 9.60
C SER A 444 0.13 4.33 9.45
N LYS A 445 -0.08 3.01 9.34
CA LYS A 445 0.98 2.03 9.10
C LYS A 445 1.43 1.99 7.64
N GLU A 446 0.57 2.36 6.68
CA GLU A 446 0.95 2.46 5.26
C GLU A 446 2.11 3.44 5.06
N ARG A 447 2.01 4.64 5.64
CA ARG A 447 3.04 5.68 5.52
C ARG A 447 4.35 5.33 6.24
N THR A 448 4.26 4.76 7.44
CA THR A 448 5.46 4.42 8.21
C THR A 448 6.23 3.24 7.62
N THR A 449 5.56 2.33 6.92
CA THR A 449 6.22 1.21 6.23
C THR A 449 7.00 1.69 4.99
N ASP A 450 6.54 2.75 4.32
CA ASP A 450 7.26 3.39 3.21
C ASP A 450 8.48 4.22 3.67
N GLU A 451 8.46 4.75 4.90
CA GLU A 451 9.48 5.69 5.36
C GLU A 451 10.51 5.12 6.34
N THR A 452 10.24 4.05 7.10
CA THR A 452 11.24 3.48 8.03
C THR A 452 11.03 2.00 8.35
N MET A 453 11.87 1.13 7.78
CA MET A 453 12.13 -0.23 8.33
C MET A 453 13.07 -0.18 9.54
N THR A 454 12.87 0.77 10.46
CA THR A 454 13.68 0.87 11.68
C THR A 454 12.84 0.91 12.94
N ALA A 455 12.96 -0.18 13.69
CA ALA A 455 12.81 -0.30 15.13
C ALA A 455 11.40 -0.13 15.75
N GLY A 456 10.76 -1.27 15.99
CA GLY A 456 10.15 -1.64 17.28
C GLY A 456 9.07 -0.73 17.87
N VAL A 457 7.82 -1.24 17.87
CA VAL A 457 6.97 -1.46 19.07
C VAL A 457 5.59 -1.93 18.60
N GLY A 458 5.22 -3.18 18.92
CA GLY A 458 3.85 -3.51 19.34
C GLY A 458 2.96 -4.39 18.44
N THR A 459 3.24 -4.62 17.15
CA THR A 459 2.31 -5.40 16.29
C THR A 459 2.93 -6.56 15.49
N THR A 460 4.21 -6.89 15.70
CA THR A 460 4.90 -7.91 14.87
C THR A 460 4.26 -9.31 14.90
N TYR A 461 3.46 -9.63 15.92
CA TYR A 461 2.97 -10.99 16.12
C TYR A 461 1.81 -11.41 15.21
N TRP A 462 0.99 -10.47 14.74
CA TRP A 462 -0.12 -10.73 13.82
C TRP A 462 0.23 -10.37 12.38
N THR A 463 1.43 -9.80 12.18
CA THR A 463 1.91 -9.35 10.87
C THR A 463 2.36 -10.56 10.06
N ALA A 464 1.84 -10.64 8.83
CA ALA A 464 2.18 -11.72 7.92
C ALA A 464 3.69 -11.71 7.56
N PRO A 465 4.33 -12.87 7.33
CA PRO A 465 5.76 -12.95 7.04
C PRO A 465 6.20 -12.10 5.84
N GLU A 466 5.37 -12.00 4.80
CA GLU A 466 5.61 -11.16 3.63
C GLU A 466 5.61 -9.67 3.97
N VAL A 467 4.77 -9.24 4.93
CA VAL A 467 4.75 -7.86 5.42
C VAL A 467 6.01 -7.58 6.26
N LEU A 468 6.42 -8.51 7.12
CA LEU A 468 7.65 -8.39 7.93
C LEU A 468 8.92 -8.37 7.06
N SER A 469 8.88 -9.08 5.94
CA SER A 469 10.00 -9.19 5.00
C SER A 469 10.06 -8.03 4.01
N GLY A 470 9.23 -6.98 4.19
CA GLY A 470 9.19 -5.81 3.30
C GLY A 470 8.69 -6.12 1.88
N HIS A 471 8.07 -7.28 1.66
CA HIS A 471 7.47 -7.63 0.37
C HIS A 471 6.11 -6.95 0.21
N ARG A 472 5.61 -6.85 -1.04
CA ARG A 472 4.24 -6.38 -1.26
C ARG A 472 3.26 -7.35 -0.63
N TYR A 473 2.38 -6.81 0.19
CA TYR A 473 1.32 -7.53 0.88
C TYR A 473 0.00 -7.34 0.15
N SER A 474 -0.86 -8.35 0.22
CA SER A 474 -2.20 -8.36 -0.38
C SER A 474 -3.26 -8.53 0.71
N GLU A 475 -4.52 -8.72 0.31
CA GLU A 475 -5.57 -9.18 1.22
C GLU A 475 -5.19 -10.45 2.01
N LEU A 476 -4.25 -11.25 1.49
CA LEU A 476 -3.77 -12.47 2.16
C LEU A 476 -3.05 -12.15 3.47
N ALA A 477 -2.51 -10.95 3.63
CA ALA A 477 -1.97 -10.52 4.92
C ALA A 477 -3.07 -10.44 6.00
N ASP A 478 -4.26 -9.96 5.64
CA ASP A 478 -5.41 -9.98 6.56
C ASP A 478 -5.88 -11.41 6.82
N VAL A 479 -5.78 -12.32 5.85
CA VAL A 479 -6.11 -13.75 6.03
C VAL A 479 -5.14 -14.41 7.00
N TYR A 480 -3.85 -14.10 6.94
CA TYR A 480 -2.87 -14.55 7.92
C TYR A 480 -3.20 -14.01 9.32
N SER A 481 -3.41 -12.69 9.44
CA SER A 481 -3.78 -12.08 10.71
C SER A 481 -5.10 -12.65 11.26
N PHE A 482 -6.04 -13.00 10.39
CA PHE A 482 -7.28 -13.67 10.77
C PHE A 482 -7.01 -15.07 11.33
N GLY A 483 -6.08 -15.83 10.75
CA GLY A 483 -5.58 -17.08 11.32
C GLY A 483 -5.03 -16.91 12.73
N CYS A 484 -4.28 -15.83 12.98
CA CYS A 484 -3.82 -15.50 14.34
C CYS A 484 -4.99 -15.21 15.29
N VAL A 485 -6.01 -14.47 14.86
CA VAL A 485 -7.21 -14.19 15.68
C VAL A 485 -8.04 -15.45 15.93
N LEU A 486 -8.15 -16.37 14.97
CA LEU A 486 -8.79 -17.67 15.17
C LEU A 486 -8.09 -18.49 16.25
N ASN A 487 -6.75 -18.43 16.30
CA ASN A 487 -6.02 -19.03 17.40
C ASN A 487 -6.32 -18.34 18.73
N GLU A 488 -6.36 -17.00 18.78
CA GLU A 488 -6.71 -16.26 20.00
C GLU A 488 -8.10 -16.67 20.52
N LEU A 489 -9.08 -16.86 19.63
CA LEU A 489 -10.40 -17.41 19.98
C LEU A 489 -10.30 -18.83 20.58
N GLY A 490 -9.42 -19.67 20.04
CA GLY A 490 -9.22 -21.03 20.51
C GLY A 490 -8.49 -21.13 21.85
N THR A 491 -7.41 -20.36 22.05
CA THR A 491 -6.49 -20.50 23.19
C THR A 491 -6.63 -19.41 24.24
N HIS A 492 -7.37 -18.33 23.95
CA HIS A 492 -7.47 -17.11 24.76
C HIS A 492 -6.12 -16.42 25.01
N THR A 493 -5.12 -16.70 24.17
CA THR A 493 -3.74 -16.21 24.30
C THR A 493 -3.16 -15.81 22.96
N VAL A 494 -2.19 -14.89 22.98
CA VAL A 494 -1.45 -14.47 21.79
C VAL A 494 -0.37 -15.50 21.45
N ILE A 495 -0.36 -16.02 20.21
CA ILE A 495 0.54 -17.10 19.73
C ILE A 495 2.02 -16.89 20.13
N LEU A 496 2.54 -15.69 19.89
CA LEU A 496 3.99 -15.45 19.90
C LEU A 496 4.54 -14.84 21.19
N LYS A 497 3.77 -14.84 22.29
CA LYS A 497 4.34 -14.53 23.62
C LYS A 497 5.21 -15.66 24.18
N HIS A 498 5.11 -16.88 23.66
CA HIS A 498 5.77 -18.07 24.20
C HIS A 498 6.98 -18.58 23.38
N VAL A 499 7.38 -17.89 22.31
CA VAL A 499 8.62 -18.21 21.59
C VAL A 499 9.74 -17.34 22.16
N ASP A 500 10.24 -17.72 23.33
CA ASP A 500 11.55 -17.23 23.81
C ASP A 500 12.63 -17.73 22.84
N ILE A 501 13.24 -16.82 22.08
CA ILE A 501 14.42 -17.09 21.21
C ILE A 501 15.70 -17.27 22.08
N HIS A 502 15.55 -17.85 23.27
CA HIS A 502 16.63 -18.19 24.19
C HIS A 502 16.48 -19.61 24.71
N SER A 503 16.35 -20.56 23.82
CA SER A 503 16.83 -21.92 24.06
C SER A 503 16.96 -22.60 22.72
N HIS A 504 18.20 -22.75 22.24
CA HIS A 504 18.74 -23.87 21.48
C HIS A 504 20.23 -23.54 21.26
N GLY A 505 20.93 -23.43 22.39
CA GLY A 505 22.37 -23.63 22.46
C GLY A 505 22.61 -24.89 23.29
N ALA A 506 23.40 -25.80 22.73
CA ALA A 506 23.92 -27.05 23.32
C ALA A 506 22.91 -28.20 23.55
N MET A 507 22.90 -29.18 22.64
CA MET A 507 23.66 -30.43 22.80
C MET A 507 24.01 -31.02 21.44
#